data_AF-A0A2E9VHX6-F1
#
_entry.id   AF-A0A2E9VHX6-F1
#
_cell.length_a   1.000
_cell.length_b   1.000
_cell.length_c   1.000
_cell.angle_alpha   90.00
_cell.angle_beta   90.00
_cell.angle_gamma   90.00
#
_symmetry.space_group_name_H-M   'P 1'
#
loop_
_entity.id
_entity.type
_entity.pdbx_description
1 polymer ?
#
loop_
_entity_poly.entity_id
_entity_poly.type
_entity_poly.pdbx_seq_one_letter_code
_entity_poly.pdbx_strand_id
1 'polypeptide(L)' 'MVLFEQETEVAAPVEELFAWHERPGAFKRLVPPFDPVTLLRREGDLQSGRVELKVRAPFRRRWVARHHSYVRQR' A
#
# COMPACT_ATOMS: atom_id res chain seq x y z
N MET A 1 3.96 -20.42 -9.28
CA MET A 1 3.68 -19.11 -8.65
C MET A 1 4.93 -18.71 -7.91
N VAL A 2 5.56 -17.60 -8.26
CA VAL A 2 6.77 -17.14 -7.55
C VAL A 2 6.29 -16.33 -6.36
N LEU A 3 6.66 -16.75 -5.16
CA LEU A 3 6.44 -16.02 -3.92
C LEU A 3 7.78 -15.38 -3.53
N PHE A 4 7.75 -14.12 -3.16
CA PHE A 4 8.90 -13.39 -2.63
C PHE A 4 8.51 -12.82 -1.26
N GLU A 5 9.31 -13.11 -0.24
CA GLU A 5 9.11 -12.65 1.13
C GLU A 5 10.39 -11.95 1.62
N GLN A 6 10.22 -10.83 2.32
CA GLN A 6 11.30 -10.05 2.91
C GLN A 6 10.80 -9.47 4.24
N GLU A 7 11.65 -9.51 5.26
CA GLU A 7 11.41 -8.88 6.56
C GLU A 7 12.47 -7.79 6.82
N THR A 8 12.11 -6.78 7.60
CA THR A 8 13.02 -5.68 7.97
C THR A 8 12.65 -5.16 9.35
N GLU A 9 13.64 -5.04 10.22
CA GLU A 9 13.46 -4.44 11.54
C GLU A 9 13.37 -2.92 11.44
N VAL A 10 12.39 -2.34 12.12
CA VAL A 10 12.17 -0.89 12.20
C VAL A 10 12.23 -0.49 13.67
N ALA A 11 13.08 0.48 14.00
CA ALA A 11 13.26 0.98 15.36
C ALA A 11 12.10 1.90 15.79
N ALA A 12 10.89 1.36 15.87
CA ALA A 12 9.68 2.04 16.32
C ALA A 12 8.73 1.05 17.02
N PRO A 13 7.93 1.50 18.01
CA PRO A 13 6.87 0.67 18.59
C PRO A 13 5.86 0.22 17.53
N VAL A 14 5.33 -1.00 17.67
CA VAL A 14 4.38 -1.58 16.71
C VAL A 14 3.12 -0.70 16.56
N GLU A 15 2.69 -0.07 17.64
CA GLU A 15 1.52 0.80 17.66
C GLU A 15 1.75 2.06 16.83
N GLU A 16 2.93 2.66 16.93
CA GLU A 16 3.30 3.87 16.18
C GLU A 16 3.52 3.54 14.70
N LEU A 17 4.22 2.44 14.42
CA LEU A 17 4.50 2.01 13.06
C LEU A 17 3.20 1.65 12.31
N PHE A 18 2.30 0.91 12.97
CA PHE A 18 1.01 0.56 12.39
C PHE A 18 0.15 1.81 12.15
N ALA A 19 0.05 2.70 13.16
CA ALA A 19 -0.67 3.95 13.03
C ALA A 19 -0.13 4.83 11.89
N TRP A 20 1.19 4.84 11.66
CA TRP A 20 1.80 5.56 10.54
C TRP A 20 1.29 5.09 9.18
N HIS A 21 1.06 3.78 9.00
CA HIS A 21 0.52 3.18 7.77
C HIS A 21 -0.97 3.48 7.56
N GLU A 22 -1.74 3.64 8.65
CA GLU A 22 -3.15 4.03 8.58
C GLU A 22 -3.35 5.51 8.21
N ARG A 23 -2.33 6.36 8.43
CA ARG A 23 -2.44 7.80 8.18
C ARG A 23 -2.76 8.11 6.70
N PRO A 24 -3.63 9.09 6.44
CA PRO A 24 -3.83 9.61 5.09
C PRO A 24 -2.49 9.95 4.41
N GLY A 25 -2.37 9.52 3.14
CA GLY A 25 -1.16 9.74 2.35
C GLY A 25 0.00 8.78 2.61
N ALA A 26 -0.09 7.83 3.54
CA ALA A 26 0.96 6.82 3.77
C ALA A 26 1.34 6.08 2.48
N PHE A 27 0.34 5.61 1.73
CA PHE A 27 0.56 5.01 0.41
C PHE A 27 1.39 5.91 -0.52
N LYS A 28 1.09 7.21 -0.61
CA LYS A 28 1.84 8.15 -1.47
C LYS A 28 3.29 8.33 -1.03
N ARG A 29 3.57 8.23 0.28
CA ARG A 29 4.92 8.29 0.84
C ARG A 29 5.72 7.01 0.57
N LEU A 30 5.05 5.87 0.47
CA LEU A 30 5.66 4.56 0.21
C LEU A 30 5.88 4.28 -1.28
N VAL A 31 5.15 4.93 -2.19
CA VAL A 31 5.39 4.81 -3.63
C VAL A 31 6.78 5.34 -3.95
N PRO A 32 7.68 4.52 -4.54
CA PRO A 32 9.01 4.99 -4.90
C PRO A 32 8.92 6.16 -5.90
N PRO A 33 9.76 7.20 -5.76
CA PRO A 33 9.67 8.40 -6.60
C PRO A 33 9.94 8.13 -8.09
N PHE A 34 10.61 7.02 -8.41
CA PHE A 34 10.90 6.58 -9.77
C PHE A 34 9.83 5.67 -10.38
N ASP A 35 8.84 5.21 -9.60
CA ASP A 35 7.78 4.34 -10.08
C ASP A 35 6.59 5.18 -10.62
N PRO A 36 6.23 5.07 -11.92
CA PRO A 36 5.15 5.84 -12.53
C PRO A 36 3.76 5.31 -12.13
N VAL A 37 3.39 5.48 -10.86
CA VAL A 37 2.08 5.13 -10.30
C VAL A 37 1.24 6.40 -10.11
N THR A 38 0.02 6.40 -10.65
CA THR A 38 -0.96 7.47 -10.41
C THR A 38 -2.17 6.91 -9.68
N LEU A 39 -2.50 7.49 -8.53
CA LEU A 39 -3.73 7.19 -7.79
C LEU A 39 -4.92 7.79 -8.54
N LEU A 40 -5.82 6.95 -9.05
CA LEU A 40 -7.02 7.38 -9.78
C LEU A 40 -8.22 7.54 -8.84
N ARG A 41 -8.41 6.58 -7.93
CA ARG A 41 -9.54 6.55 -6.99
C ARG A 41 -9.14 5.83 -5.71
N ARG A 42 -9.68 6.29 -4.58
CA ARG A 42 -9.58 5.62 -3.28
C ARG A 42 -10.95 5.60 -2.62
N GLU A 43 -11.33 4.45 -2.10
CA GLU A 43 -12.57 4.24 -1.36
C GLU A 43 -12.27 3.50 -0.06
N GLY A 44 -12.97 3.84 1.01
CA GLY A 44 -12.80 3.19 2.32
C GLY A 44 -11.45 3.43 2.98
N ASP A 45 -11.14 2.55 3.92
CA ASP A 45 -9.96 2.57 4.79
C ASP A 45 -9.10 1.30 4.60
N LEU A 46 -8.14 1.07 5.50
CA LEU A 46 -7.24 -0.08 5.43
C LEU A 46 -7.94 -1.43 5.69
N GLN A 47 -9.16 -1.43 6.25
CA GLN A 47 -9.88 -2.66 6.62
C GLN A 47 -10.63 -3.25 5.43
N SER A 48 -11.23 -2.39 4.60
CA SER A 48 -12.12 -2.81 3.51
C SER A 48 -11.99 -1.97 2.24
N GLY A 49 -10.99 -1.09 2.17
CA GLY A 49 -10.86 -0.14 1.09
C GLY A 49 -10.44 -0.73 -0.25
N ARG A 50 -10.71 0.05 -1.29
CA ARG A 50 -10.35 -0.21 -2.68
C ARG A 50 -9.58 0.96 -3.25
N VAL A 51 -8.53 0.65 -4.01
CA VAL A 51 -7.65 1.63 -4.64
C VAL A 51 -7.53 1.32 -6.13
N GLU A 52 -7.80 2.33 -6.97
CA GLU A 52 -7.55 2.24 -8.40
C GLU A 52 -6.28 3.01 -8.75
N LEU A 53 -5.35 2.31 -9.39
CA LEU A 53 -4.05 2.80 -9.77
C LEU A 53 -3.88 2.74 -11.29
N LYS A 54 -3.25 3.77 -11.85
CA LYS A 54 -2.65 3.70 -13.17
C LYS A 54 -1.19 3.35 -12.99
N VAL A 55 -0.80 2.15 -13.42
CA VAL A 55 0.57 1.65 -13.33
C VAL A 55 1.15 1.47 -14.73
N ARG A 56 2.49 1.41 -14.83
CA ARG A 56 3.18 1.13 -16.10
C ARG A 56 4.06 -0.10 -15.95
N ALA A 57 3.64 -1.20 -16.53
CA ALA A 57 4.45 -2.40 -16.66
C ALA A 57 3.94 -3.29 -17.79
N PRO A 58 4.66 -3.51 -18.90
CA PRO A 58 5.42 -2.55 -19.73
C PRO A 58 4.53 -1.50 -20.46
N PHE A 59 3.21 -1.69 -20.42
CA PHE A 59 2.21 -0.74 -20.93
C PHE A 59 1.42 -0.11 -19.77
N ARG A 60 0.66 0.95 -20.05
CA ARG A 60 -0.25 1.55 -19.07
C ARG A 60 -1.39 0.56 -18.76
N ARG A 61 -1.59 0.26 -17.48
CA ARG A 61 -2.69 -0.59 -17.01
C ARG A 61 -3.44 0.11 -15.89
N ARG A 62 -4.75 -0.18 -15.81
CA ARG A 62 -5.54 0.11 -14.62
C ARG A 62 -5.47 -1.10 -13.70
N TRP A 63 -4.96 -0.89 -12.49
CA TRP A 63 -4.89 -1.91 -11.45
C TRP A 63 -5.87 -1.56 -10.33
N VAL A 64 -6.69 -2.52 -9.93
CA VAL A 64 -7.63 -2.39 -8.82
C VAL A 64 -7.09 -3.22 -7.67
N ALA A 65 -6.57 -2.55 -6.64
CA ALA A 65 -6.13 -3.16 -5.40
C ALA A 65 -7.27 -3.12 -4.37
N ARG A 66 -7.46 -4.21 -3.62
CA ARG A 66 -8.45 -4.32 -2.54
C ARG A 66 -7.75 -4.78 -1.28
N HIS A 67 -7.98 -4.08 -0.17
CA HIS A 67 -7.47 -4.49 1.13
C HIS A 67 -8.13 -5.81 1.57
N HIS A 68 -7.33 -6.71 2.15
CA HIS A 68 -7.79 -7.97 2.71
C HIS A 68 -6.91 -8.36 3.91
N SER A 69 -7.37 -9.32 4.71
CA SER A 69 -6.62 -9.90 5.83
C SER A 69 -6.09 -8.86 6.83
N TYR A 70 -6.89 -7.83 7.13
CA TYR A 70 -6.52 -6.80 8.09
C TYR A 70 -6.37 -7.38 9.51
N VAL A 71 -5.19 -7.20 10.10
CA VAL A 71 -4.89 -7.52 11.50
C VAL A 71 -4.23 -6.30 12.11
N ARG A 72 -4.76 -5.83 13.24
CA ARG A 72 -4.27 -4.64 13.92
C ARG A 72 -3.03 -4.94 14.76
N GLN A 73 -1.97 -4.13 14.61
CA GLN A 73 -0.75 -4.17 15.46
C GLN A 73 -0.07 -5.55 15.51
N ARG A 74 0.03 -6.22 14.36
CA ARG A 74 0.81 -7.47 14.21
C ARG A 74 2.25 -7.17 13.83
#